data_AF-A0A1X7IAI0-F1
#
_entry.id   AF-A0A1X7IAI0-F1
#
_cell.length_a   1.000
_cell.length_b   1.000
_cell.length_c   1.000
_cell.angle_alpha   90.00
_cell.angle_beta   90.00
_cell.angle_gamma   90.00
#
_symmetry.space_group_name_H-M   'P 1'
#
loop_
_entity.id
_entity.type
_entity.pdbx_description
1 polymer ?
#
loop_
_entity_poly.entity_id
_entity_poly.type
_entity_poly.pdbx_seq_one_letter_code
_entity_poly.pdbx_strand_id
1 'polypeptide(L)'
;MTGRSQNSHIRKYLVVYVSLLIYVSLVFYFLFQGGKTSFMVLAMATVLGAYWIAGLFGGIRKAEGTHQFGGERAAPIQAGSHIPVTLQLHMPGWMPIPYIEVRDELYRFDSLIHVQETIVFLDQKRTATLKYHTPILERGCYQFVRTTCTTRDLFGLFRYRGHFKNGQTLYVLPQMIPIQNWKHVSKYKGSLDPEAFFTKHRRESTVVDGIRDYVHGDRLSRIHWNATARSGSLKSKQFEPEGAPMLAIVLDLSQGSYPTAASFELAVSIAASLMRYARRMKRRVVIAGVGDELKLWSAEAVRHETTGLREWLSSVQPAALPASGEDHEAAWLRAWQKHPELRRGGTIAWISGSLTIEQEQSLSHLSKLNWNGSFIAASQHASQDARRLSSKLSRYDYCYIPIERLDQLPERLEGNTA
;
A
#
# COMPACT_ATOMS: atom_id res chain seq x y z
N MET A 1 29.42 -3.97 -11.02
CA MET A 1 29.44 -5.14 -10.10
C MET A 1 29.51 -6.51 -10.80
N THR A 2 29.82 -6.58 -12.11
CA THR A 2 29.82 -7.81 -12.92
C THR A 2 31.14 -8.61 -12.90
N GLY A 3 32.26 -8.01 -12.48
CA GLY A 3 33.58 -8.66 -12.52
C GLY A 3 33.89 -9.70 -11.42
N ARG A 4 33.13 -9.75 -10.32
CA ARG A 4 33.41 -10.67 -9.19
C ARG A 4 32.84 -12.08 -9.41
N SER A 5 31.84 -12.22 -10.29
CA SER A 5 31.17 -13.49 -10.56
C SER A 5 32.00 -14.41 -11.48
N GLN A 6 32.58 -13.86 -12.55
CA GLN A 6 33.29 -14.63 -13.59
C GLN A 6 34.57 -15.30 -13.05
N ASN A 7 35.32 -14.60 -12.19
CA ASN A 7 36.51 -15.17 -11.51
C ASN A 7 36.17 -16.33 -10.56
N SER A 8 34.95 -16.38 -10.02
CA SER A 8 34.56 -17.45 -9.09
C SER A 8 34.28 -18.78 -9.80
N HIS A 9 33.82 -18.75 -11.05
CA HIS A 9 33.58 -19.96 -11.84
C HIS A 9 34.88 -20.57 -12.34
N ILE A 10 35.79 -19.76 -12.87
CA ILE A 10 37.12 -20.21 -13.33
C ILE A 10 37.91 -20.84 -12.18
N ARG A 11 37.88 -20.22 -10.99
CA ARG A 11 38.56 -20.74 -9.80
C ARG A 11 37.97 -22.07 -9.30
N LYS A 12 36.66 -22.30 -9.43
CA LYS A 12 36.02 -23.58 -9.06
C LYS A 12 36.52 -24.72 -9.94
N TYR A 13 36.51 -24.54 -11.26
CA TYR A 13 36.96 -25.57 -12.19
C TYR A 13 38.45 -25.85 -12.03
N LEU A 14 39.27 -24.81 -11.85
CA LEU A 14 40.70 -24.96 -11.58
C LEU A 14 40.98 -25.81 -10.34
N VAL A 15 40.28 -25.55 -9.22
CA VAL A 15 40.44 -26.33 -7.99
C VAL A 15 40.04 -27.80 -8.19
N VAL A 16 38.96 -28.06 -8.93
CA VAL A 16 38.52 -29.44 -9.23
C VAL A 16 39.55 -30.17 -10.10
N TYR A 17 40.07 -29.54 -11.16
CA TYR A 17 41.08 -30.16 -12.02
C TYR A 17 42.40 -30.40 -11.30
N VAL A 18 42.87 -29.45 -10.50
CA VAL A 18 44.08 -29.62 -9.68
C VAL A 18 43.89 -30.73 -8.66
N SER A 19 42.73 -30.80 -7.99
CA SER A 19 42.42 -31.89 -7.06
C SER A 19 42.37 -33.26 -7.75
N LEU A 20 41.84 -33.33 -8.98
CA LEU A 20 41.80 -34.56 -9.76
C LEU A 20 43.20 -35.00 -10.17
N LEU A 21 44.05 -34.07 -10.64
CA LEU A 21 45.43 -34.36 -11.02
C LEU A 21 46.23 -34.85 -9.81
N ILE A 22 46.10 -34.20 -8.65
CA ILE A 22 46.73 -34.65 -7.40
C ILE A 22 46.25 -36.06 -7.03
N TYR A 23 44.94 -36.34 -7.12
CA TYR A 23 44.41 -37.67 -6.82
C TYR A 23 44.97 -38.74 -7.77
N VAL A 24 45.04 -38.46 -9.07
CA VAL A 24 45.63 -39.36 -10.07
C VAL A 24 47.12 -39.61 -9.77
N SER A 25 47.88 -38.57 -9.44
CA SER A 25 49.28 -38.71 -9.02
C SER A 25 49.43 -39.56 -7.75
N LEU A 26 48.53 -39.43 -6.78
CA LEU A 26 48.51 -40.27 -5.57
C LEU A 26 48.17 -41.74 -5.87
N VAL A 27 47.29 -42.00 -6.83
CA VAL A 27 46.98 -43.35 -7.31
C VAL A 27 48.21 -43.97 -7.97
N PHE A 28 48.88 -43.25 -8.86
CA PHE A 28 50.14 -43.72 -9.46
C PHE A 28 51.22 -43.96 -8.40
N TYR A 29 51.38 -43.06 -7.44
CA TYR A 29 52.32 -43.21 -6.33
C TYR A 29 52.06 -44.52 -5.54
N PHE A 30 50.79 -44.81 -5.25
CA PHE A 30 50.40 -46.06 -4.61
C PHE A 30 50.70 -47.29 -5.48
N LEU A 31 50.41 -47.24 -6.78
CA LEU A 31 50.66 -48.35 -7.72
C LEU A 31 52.14 -48.66 -7.91
N PHE A 32 53.02 -47.64 -7.95
CA PHE A 32 54.44 -47.82 -8.22
C PHE A 32 55.29 -48.09 -6.96
N GLN A 33 55.06 -47.38 -5.85
CA GLN A 33 55.87 -47.57 -4.64
C GLN A 33 55.32 -48.68 -3.73
N GLY A 34 54.00 -48.84 -3.66
CA GLY A 34 53.35 -49.73 -2.70
C GLY A 34 53.62 -49.33 -1.24
N GLY A 35 53.21 -50.19 -0.29
CA GLY A 35 53.49 -50.02 1.15
C GLY A 35 52.39 -49.32 1.97
N LYS A 36 52.60 -49.26 3.30
CA LYS A 36 51.61 -48.77 4.26
C LYS A 36 51.40 -47.25 4.19
N THR A 37 52.46 -46.50 3.90
CA THR A 37 52.43 -45.02 3.87
C THR A 37 51.67 -44.50 2.64
N SER A 38 51.94 -45.05 1.46
CA SER A 38 51.23 -44.71 0.23
C SER A 38 49.74 -45.06 0.31
N PHE A 39 49.41 -46.21 0.91
CA PHE A 39 48.02 -46.58 1.21
C PHE A 39 47.35 -45.57 2.15
N MET A 40 48.01 -45.16 3.23
CA MET A 40 47.45 -44.21 4.21
C MET A 40 47.13 -42.84 3.57
N VAL A 41 48.03 -42.33 2.73
CA VAL A 41 47.83 -41.04 2.05
C VAL A 41 46.69 -41.13 1.03
N LEU A 42 46.62 -42.22 0.25
CA LEU A 42 45.52 -42.43 -0.70
C LEU A 42 44.17 -42.61 0.02
N ALA A 43 44.14 -43.34 1.13
CA ALA A 43 42.94 -43.50 1.95
C ALA A 43 42.46 -42.16 2.50
N MET A 44 43.36 -41.33 3.04
CA MET A 44 43.03 -40.00 3.55
C MET A 44 42.51 -39.07 2.43
N ALA A 45 43.15 -39.08 1.26
CA ALA A 45 42.69 -38.32 0.10
C ALA A 45 41.32 -38.79 -0.41
N THR A 46 41.05 -40.10 -0.36
CA THR A 46 39.76 -40.69 -0.75
C THR A 46 38.65 -40.31 0.23
N VAL A 47 38.93 -40.31 1.54
CA VAL A 47 37.97 -39.83 2.56
C VAL A 47 37.65 -38.35 2.37
N LEU A 48 38.66 -37.52 2.09
CA LEU A 48 38.48 -36.09 1.82
C LEU A 48 37.67 -35.86 0.52
N GLY A 49 37.97 -36.62 -0.54
CA GLY A 49 37.23 -36.57 -1.80
C GLY A 49 35.78 -37.00 -1.63
N ALA A 50 35.52 -38.08 -0.89
CA ALA A 50 34.17 -38.54 -0.56
C ALA A 50 33.39 -37.48 0.24
N TYR A 51 34.05 -36.78 1.17
CA TYR A 51 33.46 -35.66 1.91
C TYR A 51 33.04 -34.50 1.00
N TRP A 52 33.88 -34.10 0.04
CA TRP A 52 33.53 -33.05 -0.92
C TRP A 52 32.41 -33.46 -1.87
N ILE A 53 32.42 -34.71 -2.34
CA ILE A 53 31.33 -35.26 -3.17
C ILE A 53 30.02 -35.27 -2.38
N ALA A 54 30.05 -35.71 -1.12
CA ALA A 54 28.89 -35.66 -0.23
C ALA A 54 28.33 -34.24 -0.05
N GLY A 55 29.21 -33.22 -0.01
CA GLY A 55 28.81 -31.82 0.05
C GLY A 55 28.05 -31.31 -1.18
N LEU A 56 28.27 -31.88 -2.37
CA LEU A 56 27.49 -31.55 -3.57
C LEU A 56 26.04 -32.05 -3.48
N PHE A 57 25.82 -33.15 -2.78
CA PHE A 57 24.50 -33.69 -2.44
C PHE A 57 23.94 -33.12 -1.12
N GLY A 58 24.67 -32.18 -0.50
CA GLY A 58 24.26 -31.48 0.71
C GLY A 58 22.92 -30.76 0.51
N GLY A 59 22.04 -30.86 1.50
CA GLY A 59 20.67 -30.39 1.36
C GLY A 59 20.46 -28.88 1.49
N ILE A 60 21.53 -28.07 1.57
CA ILE A 60 21.41 -26.61 1.53
C ILE A 60 20.79 -26.10 0.22
N ARG A 61 20.93 -26.84 -0.89
CA ARG A 61 20.25 -26.50 -2.16
C ARG A 61 18.73 -26.64 -2.09
N LYS A 62 18.24 -27.46 -1.15
CA LYS A 62 16.81 -27.68 -0.86
C LYS A 62 16.39 -26.94 0.41
N ALA A 63 17.05 -25.82 0.72
CA ALA A 63 16.68 -24.97 1.84
C ALA A 63 15.22 -24.54 1.70
N GLU A 64 14.45 -24.71 2.77
CA GLU A 64 13.08 -24.24 2.87
C GLU A 64 12.99 -23.24 4.01
N GLY A 65 12.10 -22.26 3.86
CA GLY A 65 11.87 -21.32 4.93
C GLY A 65 10.57 -20.56 4.78
N THR A 66 10.05 -20.09 5.90
CA THR A 66 8.81 -19.32 6.00
C THR A 66 9.06 -18.03 6.78
N HIS A 67 8.64 -16.90 6.22
CA HIS A 67 8.58 -15.64 6.95
C HIS A 67 7.29 -15.61 7.77
N GLN A 68 7.41 -15.20 9.02
CA GLN A 68 6.29 -14.85 9.88
C GLN A 68 6.48 -13.42 10.34
N PHE A 69 5.46 -12.59 10.11
CA PHE A 69 5.44 -11.20 10.52
C PHE A 69 4.74 -11.09 11.88
N GLY A 70 5.42 -10.48 12.85
CA GLY A 70 5.00 -10.54 14.25
C GLY A 70 4.02 -9.45 14.68
N GLY A 71 2.96 -9.91 15.36
CA GLY A 71 2.03 -9.17 16.22
C GLY A 71 0.73 -9.97 16.43
N GLU A 72 0.38 -10.35 17.66
CA GLU A 72 -0.82 -11.17 18.03
C GLU A 72 -2.19 -10.56 17.66
N ARG A 73 -2.19 -9.35 17.10
CA ARG A 73 -3.35 -8.73 16.48
C ARG A 73 -2.98 -8.35 15.06
N ALA A 74 -3.74 -8.83 14.09
CA ALA A 74 -3.69 -8.46 12.68
C ALA A 74 -4.10 -6.97 12.47
N ALA A 75 -3.46 -6.06 13.18
CA ALA A 75 -3.58 -4.64 12.97
C ALA A 75 -2.86 -4.28 11.67
N PRO A 76 -3.44 -3.39 10.85
CA PRO A 76 -2.78 -2.95 9.65
C PRO A 76 -1.49 -2.20 10.01
N ILE A 77 -0.42 -2.51 9.28
CA ILE A 77 0.89 -1.92 9.49
C ILE A 77 0.91 -0.54 8.87
N GLN A 78 1.43 0.45 9.60
CA GLN A 78 1.49 1.84 9.16
C GLN A 78 2.92 2.27 8.88
N ALA A 79 3.07 3.22 7.97
CA ALA A 79 4.35 3.88 7.69
C ALA A 79 4.93 4.50 8.97
N GLY A 80 6.25 4.44 9.11
CA GLY A 80 6.96 4.85 10.32
C GLY A 80 7.13 3.73 11.36
N SER A 81 6.60 2.53 11.12
CA SER A 81 6.81 1.37 11.99
C SER A 81 7.98 0.48 11.52
N HIS A 82 8.61 -0.22 12.45
CA HIS A 82 9.52 -1.33 12.18
C HIS A 82 8.79 -2.63 12.51
N ILE A 83 8.96 -3.66 11.67
CA ILE A 83 8.25 -4.92 11.82
C ILE A 83 9.21 -5.97 12.35
N PRO A 84 8.86 -6.73 13.41
CA PRO A 84 9.60 -7.93 13.77
C PRO A 84 9.36 -9.01 12.72
N VAL A 85 10.44 -9.43 12.06
CA VAL A 85 10.45 -10.55 11.12
C VAL A 85 11.01 -11.78 11.82
N THR A 86 10.24 -12.86 11.84
CA THR A 86 10.69 -14.18 12.28
C THR A 86 10.83 -15.08 11.06
N LEU A 87 12.06 -15.38 10.69
CA LEU A 87 12.38 -16.29 9.60
C LEU A 87 12.66 -17.68 10.18
N GLN A 88 11.81 -18.64 9.84
CA GLN A 88 12.02 -20.05 10.17
C GLN A 88 12.66 -20.74 8.97
N LEU A 89 13.79 -21.41 9.20
CA LEU A 89 14.57 -22.11 8.20
C LEU A 89 14.59 -23.60 8.51
N HIS A 90 14.44 -24.42 7.49
CA HIS A 90 14.63 -25.86 7.54
C HIS A 90 15.62 -26.28 6.45
N MET A 91 16.65 -27.01 6.88
CA MET A 91 17.71 -27.49 5.98
C MET A 91 17.68 -29.02 5.92
N PRO A 92 17.08 -29.61 4.88
CA PRO A 92 17.08 -31.06 4.73
C PRO A 92 18.50 -31.59 4.48
N GLY A 93 18.69 -32.90 4.59
CA GLY A 93 19.94 -33.60 4.28
C GLY A 93 20.65 -34.18 5.50
N TRP A 94 21.85 -34.74 5.28
CA TRP A 94 22.62 -35.47 6.30
C TRP A 94 24.00 -34.87 6.58
N MET A 95 24.51 -33.98 5.72
CA MET A 95 25.81 -33.33 5.94
C MET A 95 25.78 -32.40 7.18
N PRO A 96 26.82 -32.39 8.05
CA PRO A 96 26.94 -31.43 9.13
C PRO A 96 27.20 -30.03 8.55
N ILE A 97 26.36 -29.07 8.90
CA ILE A 97 26.48 -27.67 8.47
C ILE A 97 26.80 -26.85 9.73
N PRO A 98 28.05 -26.38 9.90
CA PRO A 98 28.48 -25.73 11.14
C PRO A 98 27.79 -24.38 11.34
N TYR A 99 27.56 -23.64 10.26
CA TYR A 99 26.87 -22.37 10.27
C TYR A 99 26.24 -22.08 8.91
N ILE A 100 25.26 -21.18 8.90
CA ILE A 100 24.60 -20.71 7.69
C ILE A 100 24.63 -19.20 7.69
N GLU A 101 25.21 -18.63 6.64
CA GLU A 101 25.09 -17.22 6.30
C GLU A 101 23.76 -17.03 5.57
N VAL A 102 22.81 -16.43 6.25
CA VAL A 102 21.48 -16.10 5.72
C VAL A 102 21.52 -14.67 5.24
N ARG A 103 21.16 -14.47 3.98
CA ARG A 103 21.00 -13.17 3.35
C ARG A 103 19.56 -13.02 2.92
N ASP A 104 18.83 -12.13 3.57
CA ASP A 104 17.42 -11.88 3.30
C ASP A 104 17.25 -10.51 2.65
N GLU A 105 16.60 -10.47 1.49
CA GLU A 105 16.48 -9.28 0.64
C GLU A 105 15.04 -8.78 0.63
N LEU A 106 14.85 -7.54 1.10
CA LEU A 106 13.56 -6.87 1.16
C LEU A 106 13.45 -5.86 0.02
N TYR A 107 12.39 -6.00 -0.78
CA TYR A 107 12.10 -5.13 -1.92
C TYR A 107 10.88 -4.26 -1.65
N ARG A 108 10.90 -3.00 -2.11
CA ARG A 108 9.79 -2.05 -2.14
C ARG A 108 9.58 -1.60 -3.58
N PHE A 109 8.40 -1.82 -4.17
CA PHE A 109 8.15 -1.49 -5.59
C PHE A 109 9.29 -1.97 -6.52
N ASP A 110 9.73 -3.23 -6.35
CA ASP A 110 10.86 -3.85 -7.08
C ASP A 110 12.25 -3.23 -6.85
N SER A 111 12.37 -2.25 -5.95
CA SER A 111 13.64 -1.67 -5.53
C SER A 111 14.14 -2.34 -4.25
N LEU A 112 15.40 -2.78 -4.24
CA LEU A 112 16.02 -3.35 -3.05
C LEU A 112 16.23 -2.27 -1.99
N ILE A 113 15.56 -2.39 -0.84
CA ILE A 113 15.64 -1.38 0.23
C ILE A 113 16.51 -1.81 1.40
N HIS A 114 16.52 -3.11 1.71
CA HIS A 114 17.26 -3.63 2.86
C HIS A 114 17.76 -5.03 2.59
N VAL A 115 18.96 -5.30 3.06
CA VAL A 115 19.57 -6.63 3.03
C VAL A 115 19.98 -6.97 4.46
N GLN A 116 19.38 -8.03 5.00
CA GLN A 116 19.76 -8.57 6.30
C GLN A 116 20.73 -9.73 6.07
N GLU A 117 21.99 -9.57 6.50
CA GLU A 117 22.99 -10.64 6.50
C GLU A 117 23.28 -11.07 7.94
N THR A 118 23.08 -12.35 8.26
CA THR A 118 23.31 -12.88 9.61
C THR A 118 23.74 -14.33 9.55
N ILE A 119 24.60 -14.73 10.48
CA ILE A 119 25.03 -16.11 10.65
C ILE A 119 24.13 -16.79 11.67
N VAL A 120 23.60 -17.95 11.31
CA VAL A 120 22.72 -18.74 12.18
C VAL A 120 23.24 -20.17 12.31
N PHE A 121 23.07 -20.73 13.50
CA PHE A 121 23.39 -22.11 13.82
C PHE A 121 22.12 -22.97 13.75
N LEU A 122 22.26 -24.19 13.25
CA LEU A 122 21.17 -25.15 13.19
C LEU A 122 21.01 -25.86 14.54
N ASP A 123 19.77 -26.08 14.95
CA ASP A 123 19.44 -26.95 16.06
C ASP A 123 19.55 -28.44 15.66
N GLN A 124 19.37 -29.37 16.61
CA GLN A 124 19.44 -30.83 16.40
C GLN A 124 18.50 -31.31 15.28
N LYS A 125 17.38 -30.62 15.06
CA LYS A 125 16.39 -30.91 14.01
C LYS A 125 16.70 -30.24 12.66
N ARG A 126 17.88 -29.63 12.50
CA ARG A 126 18.28 -28.87 11.30
C ARG A 126 17.35 -27.70 10.98
N THR A 127 16.83 -27.10 12.04
CA THR A 127 16.00 -25.90 11.98
C THR A 127 16.72 -24.73 12.60
N ALA A 128 16.46 -23.54 12.09
CA ALA A 128 17.01 -22.30 12.61
C ALA A 128 15.92 -21.22 12.61
N THR A 129 15.86 -20.45 13.69
CA THR A 129 14.92 -19.33 13.81
C THR A 129 15.71 -18.05 13.92
N LEU A 130 15.59 -17.18 12.92
CA LEU A 130 16.19 -15.85 12.90
C LEU A 130 15.12 -14.82 13.22
N LYS A 131 15.37 -13.98 14.23
CA LYS A 131 14.50 -12.85 14.59
C LYS A 131 15.27 -11.57 14.37
N TYR A 132 14.71 -10.66 13.57
CA TYR A 132 15.29 -9.35 13.34
C TYR A 132 14.19 -8.31 13.11
N HIS A 133 14.55 -7.04 13.16
CA HIS A 133 13.64 -5.94 12.86
C HIS A 133 13.96 -5.34 11.51
N THR A 134 12.94 -5.01 10.74
CA THR A 134 13.12 -4.20 9.53
C THR A 134 13.59 -2.79 9.89
N PRO A 135 14.21 -2.05 8.95
CA PRO A 135 14.30 -0.60 9.09
C PRO A 135 12.91 0.03 9.19
N ILE A 136 12.86 1.31 9.54
CA ILE A 136 11.62 2.09 9.53
C ILE A 136 11.04 2.04 8.11
N LEU A 137 9.84 1.49 7.98
CA LEU A 137 9.22 1.30 6.67
C LEU A 137 8.39 2.51 6.27
N GLU A 138 8.54 2.89 5.01
CA GLU A 138 7.69 3.88 4.36
C GLU A 138 6.42 3.19 3.81
N ARG A 139 5.45 3.99 3.36
CA ARG A 139 4.26 3.44 2.69
C ARG A 139 4.68 2.69 1.42
N GLY A 140 4.13 1.49 1.22
CA GLY A 140 4.48 0.68 0.05
C GLY A 140 4.02 -0.76 0.13
N CYS A 141 4.18 -1.46 -0.99
CA CYS A 141 4.18 -2.91 -1.03
C CYS A 141 5.61 -3.44 -0.88
N TYR A 142 5.78 -4.37 0.05
CA TYR A 142 7.06 -4.98 0.38
C TYR A 142 7.03 -6.47 0.10
N GLN A 143 8.12 -7.01 -0.45
CA GLN A 143 8.22 -8.43 -0.79
C GLN A 143 9.59 -8.99 -0.45
N PHE A 144 9.60 -10.20 0.08
CA PHE A 144 10.80 -11.00 0.32
C PHE A 144 11.04 -11.93 -0.88
N VAL A 145 11.62 -11.37 -1.94
CA VAL A 145 11.73 -12.06 -3.23
C VAL A 145 12.67 -13.27 -3.16
N ARG A 146 13.80 -13.11 -2.47
CA ARG A 146 14.85 -14.13 -2.40
C ARG A 146 15.55 -14.10 -1.05
N THR A 147 15.53 -15.23 -0.36
CA THR A 147 16.39 -15.48 0.79
C THR A 147 17.49 -16.45 0.35
N THR A 148 18.74 -16.03 0.45
CA THR A 148 19.91 -16.81 0.06
C THR A 148 20.58 -17.39 1.29
N CYS A 149 20.76 -18.71 1.31
CA CYS A 149 21.49 -19.40 2.37
C CYS A 149 22.83 -19.87 1.81
N THR A 150 23.93 -19.42 2.41
CA THR A 150 25.28 -19.83 2.02
C THR A 150 25.95 -20.52 3.20
N THR A 151 26.63 -21.63 2.93
CA THR A 151 27.52 -22.26 3.90
C THR A 151 28.86 -22.56 3.26
N ARG A 152 29.87 -22.74 4.10
CA ARG A 152 31.21 -23.15 3.69
C ARG A 152 31.54 -24.50 4.32
N ASP A 153 32.34 -25.25 3.60
CA ASP A 153 33.07 -26.40 4.13
C ASP A 153 33.90 -26.00 5.38
N LEU A 154 34.16 -26.95 6.29
CA LEU A 154 35.09 -26.83 7.41
C LEU A 154 36.46 -26.28 6.98
N PHE A 155 36.95 -26.65 5.80
CA PHE A 155 38.21 -26.11 5.24
C PHE A 155 38.06 -24.77 4.53
N GLY A 156 36.84 -24.26 4.38
CA GLY A 156 36.55 -22.98 3.71
C GLY A 156 36.79 -22.97 2.19
N LEU A 157 37.11 -24.11 1.58
CA LEU A 157 37.46 -24.23 0.16
C LEU A 157 36.22 -24.11 -0.75
N PHE A 158 35.12 -24.74 -0.35
CA PHE A 158 33.88 -24.79 -1.13
C PHE A 158 32.78 -23.95 -0.49
N ARG A 159 32.06 -23.21 -1.33
CA ARG A 159 30.85 -22.46 -0.96
C ARG A 159 29.64 -23.13 -1.57
N TYR A 160 28.73 -23.58 -0.71
CA TYR A 160 27.45 -24.13 -1.10
C TYR A 160 26.38 -23.06 -0.90
N ARG A 161 25.56 -22.84 -1.92
CA ARG A 161 24.50 -21.84 -1.92
C ARG A 161 23.16 -22.50 -2.23
N GLY A 162 22.16 -22.19 -1.41
CA GLY A 162 20.76 -22.44 -1.66
C GLY A 162 19.99 -21.13 -1.71
N HIS A 163 18.82 -21.15 -2.33
CA HIS A 163 17.89 -20.05 -2.28
C HIS A 163 16.47 -20.59 -2.23
N PHE A 164 15.60 -19.91 -1.52
CA PHE A 164 14.17 -20.12 -1.60
C PHE A 164 13.47 -18.78 -1.82
N LYS A 165 12.26 -18.87 -2.37
CA LYS A 165 11.40 -17.71 -2.61
C LYS A 165 10.22 -17.81 -1.66
N ASN A 166 9.90 -16.71 -0.98
CA ASN A 166 8.73 -16.62 -0.14
C ASN A 166 7.83 -15.51 -0.69
N GLY A 167 6.78 -15.88 -1.40
CA GLY A 167 5.90 -14.93 -2.11
C GLY A 167 4.97 -14.10 -1.22
N GLN A 168 5.30 -13.90 0.05
CA GLN A 168 4.45 -13.11 0.94
C GLN A 168 4.65 -11.61 0.65
N THR A 169 3.55 -10.94 0.33
CA THR A 169 3.51 -9.48 0.14
C THR A 169 3.01 -8.82 1.41
N LEU A 170 3.72 -7.79 1.82
CA LEU A 170 3.46 -7.01 3.00
C LEU A 170 3.02 -5.60 2.57
N TYR A 171 1.83 -5.18 2.99
CA TYR A 171 1.30 -3.85 2.68
C TYR A 171 1.47 -2.94 3.88
N VAL A 172 2.26 -1.87 3.69
CA VAL A 172 2.44 -0.80 4.68
C VAL A 172 1.53 0.36 4.30
N LEU A 173 0.50 0.58 5.12
CA LEU A 173 -0.47 1.66 4.94
C LEU A 173 0.16 3.03 5.23
N PRO A 174 -0.39 4.11 4.67
CA PRO A 174 -0.01 5.47 5.05
C PRO A 174 -0.17 5.70 6.56
N GLN A 175 0.65 6.60 7.09
CA GLN A 175 0.53 7.05 8.47
C GLN A 175 -0.79 7.81 8.64
N MET A 176 -1.56 7.46 9.68
CA MET A 176 -2.86 8.09 9.92
C MET A 176 -2.88 8.79 11.28
N ILE A 177 -3.31 10.05 11.32
CA ILE A 177 -3.48 10.83 12.57
C ILE A 177 -4.97 10.89 12.98
N PRO A 178 -5.31 10.73 14.26
CA PRO A 178 -6.70 10.81 14.70
C PRO A 178 -7.20 12.26 14.59
N ILE A 179 -8.36 12.43 13.96
CA ILE A 179 -9.04 13.72 13.83
C ILE A 179 -10.29 13.62 14.68
N GLN A 180 -10.56 14.59 15.58
CA GLN A 180 -11.72 14.55 16.45
C GLN A 180 -12.93 15.17 15.77
N ASN A 181 -12.74 16.34 15.16
CA ASN A 181 -13.80 17.11 14.52
C ASN A 181 -13.32 17.71 13.19
N TRP A 182 -14.27 18.00 12.30
CA TRP A 182 -13.97 18.69 11.04
C TRP A 182 -15.04 19.75 10.80
N LYS A 183 -14.70 21.00 11.14
CA LYS A 183 -15.65 22.13 11.17
C LYS A 183 -16.24 22.48 9.80
N HIS A 184 -15.54 22.19 8.71
CA HIS A 184 -15.99 22.56 7.37
C HIS A 184 -17.00 21.58 6.77
N VAL A 185 -16.97 20.30 7.15
CA VAL A 185 -17.91 19.28 6.65
C VAL A 185 -19.21 19.28 7.46
N SER A 186 -19.23 19.84 8.67
CA SER A 186 -20.47 20.04 9.42
C SER A 186 -21.35 21.17 8.86
N LYS A 187 -20.81 22.05 8.00
CA LYS A 187 -21.53 23.21 7.43
C LYS A 187 -22.38 22.89 6.19
N TYR A 188 -22.46 21.64 5.75
CA TYR A 188 -23.34 21.28 4.62
C TYR A 188 -24.77 21.72 4.94
N LYS A 189 -25.38 22.51 4.04
CA LYS A 189 -26.75 23.03 4.15
C LYS A 189 -27.73 21.85 4.31
N GLY A 190 -28.05 21.49 5.54
CA GLY A 190 -28.92 20.35 5.89
C GLY A 190 -28.42 19.47 7.05
N SER A 191 -27.13 19.55 7.40
CA SER A 191 -26.54 18.81 8.52
C SER A 191 -26.84 19.52 9.85
N LEU A 192 -28.03 19.30 10.42
CA LEU A 192 -28.20 19.42 11.88
C LEU A 192 -27.34 18.35 12.57
N ASP A 193 -26.92 18.63 13.80
CA ASP A 193 -26.12 17.80 14.72
C ASP A 193 -26.00 16.29 14.43
N PRO A 194 -24.82 15.68 14.66
CA PRO A 194 -24.64 14.21 14.67
C PRO A 194 -25.72 13.43 15.43
N GLU A 195 -26.29 14.02 16.49
CA GLU A 195 -27.41 13.49 17.29
C GLU A 195 -28.77 13.55 16.55
N ALA A 196 -29.00 14.58 15.74
CA ALA A 196 -30.21 14.74 14.93
C ALA A 196 -30.26 13.79 13.71
N PHE A 197 -29.12 13.21 13.31
CA PHE A 197 -29.07 12.21 12.23
C PHE A 197 -29.84 10.94 12.58
N PHE A 198 -29.86 10.49 13.84
CA PHE A 198 -30.57 9.27 14.22
C PHE A 198 -32.10 9.45 14.26
N THR A 199 -32.60 10.67 14.46
CA THR A 199 -34.04 10.95 14.60
C THR A 199 -34.71 11.43 13.31
N LYS A 200 -33.97 11.88 12.30
CA LYS A 200 -34.51 12.45 11.04
C LYS A 200 -34.24 11.61 9.77
N HIS A 201 -34.26 10.29 9.85
CA HIS A 201 -34.20 9.38 8.68
C HIS A 201 -35.39 9.48 7.71
N ARG A 202 -36.15 10.58 7.70
CA ARG A 202 -37.33 10.74 6.85
C ARG A 202 -37.65 12.20 6.53
N ARG A 203 -36.63 13.01 6.24
CA ARG A 203 -36.89 14.17 5.39
C ARG A 203 -36.88 13.67 3.95
N GLU A 204 -38.03 13.77 3.31
CA GLU A 204 -38.16 13.52 1.88
C GLU A 204 -37.79 14.83 1.18
N SER A 205 -37.09 14.74 0.05
CA SER A 205 -36.71 15.93 -0.71
C SER A 205 -37.95 16.68 -1.20
N THR A 206 -37.79 17.94 -1.60
CA THR A 206 -38.86 18.70 -2.28
C THR A 206 -38.99 18.34 -3.76
N VAL A 207 -38.10 17.50 -4.28
CA VAL A 207 -38.06 17.09 -5.69
C VAL A 207 -38.96 15.86 -5.88
N VAL A 208 -39.91 15.98 -6.79
CA VAL A 208 -40.81 14.89 -7.17
C VAL A 208 -40.07 13.97 -8.14
N ASP A 209 -39.78 12.75 -7.71
CA ASP A 209 -39.14 11.68 -8.49
C ASP A 209 -40.16 10.96 -9.39
N GLY A 210 -41.41 10.87 -8.94
CA GLY A 210 -42.45 10.21 -9.70
C GLY A 210 -43.85 10.40 -9.15
N ILE A 211 -44.81 9.72 -9.78
CA ILE A 211 -46.20 9.71 -9.39
C ILE A 211 -46.61 8.25 -9.20
N ARG A 212 -47.20 7.92 -8.05
CA ARG A 212 -47.69 6.58 -7.73
C ARG A 212 -49.16 6.62 -7.32
N ASP A 213 -49.78 5.46 -7.26
CA ASP A 213 -51.12 5.33 -6.68
C ASP A 213 -51.14 5.72 -5.21
N TYR A 214 -52.17 6.45 -4.81
CA TYR A 214 -52.36 6.85 -3.42
C TYR A 214 -52.61 5.62 -2.55
N VAL A 215 -51.83 5.50 -1.48
CA VAL A 215 -52.03 4.49 -0.44
C VAL A 215 -52.61 5.17 0.79
N HIS A 216 -53.60 4.54 1.42
CA HIS A 216 -54.21 5.05 2.65
C HIS A 216 -53.15 5.28 3.72
N GLY A 217 -53.08 6.51 4.25
CA GLY A 217 -52.04 6.97 5.17
C GLY A 217 -51.04 7.95 4.56
N ASP A 218 -51.02 8.12 3.24
CA ASP A 218 -50.28 9.19 2.58
C ASP A 218 -50.89 10.56 2.94
N ARG A 219 -50.02 11.55 3.21
CA ARG A 219 -50.42 12.92 3.54
C ARG A 219 -51.14 13.56 2.34
N LEU A 220 -52.28 14.21 2.58
CA LEU A 220 -53.06 14.89 1.54
C LEU A 220 -52.26 15.97 0.79
N SER A 221 -51.29 16.62 1.44
CA SER A 221 -50.39 17.60 0.80
C SER A 221 -49.51 17.02 -0.31
N ARG A 222 -49.41 15.69 -0.39
CA ARG A 222 -48.65 14.98 -1.43
C ARG A 222 -49.50 14.59 -2.63
N ILE A 223 -50.80 14.87 -2.64
CA ILE A 223 -51.66 14.52 -3.77
C ILE A 223 -51.24 15.33 -5.00
N HIS A 224 -51.08 14.64 -6.14
CA HIS A 224 -50.80 15.28 -7.42
C HIS A 224 -52.12 15.56 -8.17
N TRP A 225 -52.77 16.69 -7.84
CA TRP A 225 -54.11 17.02 -8.34
C TRP A 225 -54.28 16.91 -9.86
N ASN A 226 -53.29 17.34 -10.64
CA ASN A 226 -53.37 17.26 -12.11
C ASN A 226 -53.34 15.80 -12.63
N ALA A 227 -52.63 14.90 -11.93
CA ALA A 227 -52.56 13.49 -12.32
C ALA A 227 -53.81 12.72 -11.84
N THR A 228 -54.30 13.07 -10.65
CA THR A 228 -55.59 12.62 -10.14
C THR A 228 -56.73 13.00 -11.08
N ALA A 229 -56.77 14.25 -11.55
CA ALA A 229 -57.81 14.73 -12.46
C ALA A 229 -57.83 14.00 -13.81
N ARG A 230 -56.65 13.59 -14.33
CA ARG A 230 -56.55 12.87 -15.61
C ARG A 230 -56.84 11.37 -15.51
N SER A 231 -56.48 10.73 -14.39
CA SER A 231 -56.66 9.26 -14.24
C SER A 231 -57.94 8.86 -13.52
N GLY A 232 -58.63 9.79 -12.86
CA GLY A 232 -59.84 9.53 -12.08
C GLY A 232 -59.59 8.85 -10.72
N SER A 233 -58.36 8.42 -10.44
CA SER A 233 -57.95 7.86 -9.13
C SER A 233 -56.94 8.76 -8.43
N LEU A 234 -56.93 8.73 -7.08
CA LEU A 234 -55.99 9.52 -6.28
C LEU A 234 -54.55 9.10 -6.58
N LYS A 235 -53.73 10.07 -6.98
CA LYS A 235 -52.29 9.90 -7.21
C LYS A 235 -51.47 10.67 -6.18
N SER A 236 -50.42 10.06 -5.67
CA SER A 236 -49.49 10.62 -4.68
C SER A 236 -48.14 10.94 -5.33
N LYS A 237 -47.58 12.11 -5.01
CA LYS A 237 -46.21 12.50 -5.39
C LYS A 237 -45.23 11.60 -4.64
N GLN A 238 -44.38 10.90 -5.39
CA GLN A 238 -43.24 10.19 -4.85
C GLN A 238 -42.05 11.15 -4.86
N PHE A 239 -41.56 11.50 -3.67
CA PHE A 239 -40.41 12.36 -3.51
C PHE A 239 -39.14 11.52 -3.46
N GLU A 240 -38.06 12.03 -4.04
CA GLU A 240 -36.77 11.38 -3.90
C GLU A 240 -36.37 11.41 -2.40
N PRO A 241 -35.96 10.28 -1.78
CA PRO A 241 -35.48 10.31 -0.40
C PRO A 241 -34.27 11.24 -0.31
N GLU A 242 -34.28 12.17 0.66
CA GLU A 242 -33.14 13.05 0.90
C GLU A 242 -31.94 12.17 1.25
N GLY A 243 -30.96 12.12 0.35
CA GLY A 243 -29.76 11.31 0.55
C GLY A 243 -28.97 11.85 1.73
N ALA A 244 -28.43 10.96 2.57
CA ALA A 244 -27.49 11.38 3.60
C ALA A 244 -26.33 12.15 2.94
N PRO A 245 -25.89 13.29 3.50
CA PRO A 245 -24.79 14.08 2.95
C PRO A 245 -23.55 13.18 2.78
N MET A 246 -23.05 13.13 1.55
CA MET A 246 -21.89 12.33 1.19
C MET A 246 -20.62 13.15 1.33
N LEU A 247 -19.57 12.50 1.83
CA LEU A 247 -18.21 13.03 1.79
C LEU A 247 -17.43 12.36 0.67
N ALA A 248 -16.88 13.12 -0.27
CA ALA A 248 -15.93 12.61 -1.25
C ALA A 248 -14.51 13.07 -0.90
N ILE A 249 -13.62 12.11 -0.67
CA ILE A 249 -12.18 12.37 -0.49
C ILE A 249 -11.53 12.17 -1.84
N VAL A 250 -11.04 13.24 -2.44
CA VAL A 250 -10.36 13.20 -3.75
C VAL A 250 -8.88 13.40 -3.51
N LEU A 251 -8.09 12.40 -3.90
CA LEU A 251 -6.64 12.43 -3.89
C LEU A 251 -6.16 12.67 -5.32
N ASP A 252 -5.44 13.75 -5.54
CA ASP A 252 -4.76 13.99 -6.80
C ASP A 252 -3.59 13.02 -6.97
N LEU A 253 -3.50 12.41 -8.14
CA LEU A 253 -2.46 11.47 -8.55
C LEU A 253 -1.56 12.06 -9.63
N SER A 254 -1.76 13.33 -9.99
CA SER A 254 -0.97 14.01 -11.01
C SER A 254 0.42 14.34 -10.49
N GLN A 255 1.47 13.79 -11.10
CA GLN A 255 2.85 14.02 -10.67
C GLN A 255 3.24 15.51 -10.67
N GLY A 256 2.71 16.29 -11.63
CA GLY A 256 3.00 17.73 -11.75
C GLY A 256 2.47 18.59 -10.60
N SER A 257 1.50 18.12 -9.84
CA SER A 257 0.92 18.87 -8.72
C SER A 257 1.79 18.82 -7.46
N TYR A 258 2.74 17.89 -7.38
CA TYR A 258 3.55 17.63 -6.20
C TYR A 258 5.01 18.04 -6.42
N PRO A 259 5.54 19.01 -5.66
CA PRO A 259 6.92 19.46 -5.83
C PRO A 259 7.95 18.41 -5.37
N THR A 260 7.56 17.52 -4.45
CA THR A 260 8.42 16.45 -3.92
C THR A 260 7.63 15.17 -3.67
N ALA A 261 8.31 14.03 -3.63
CA ALA A 261 7.69 12.76 -3.23
C ALA A 261 7.10 12.81 -1.81
N ALA A 262 7.74 13.55 -0.90
CA ALA A 262 7.25 13.74 0.47
C ALA A 262 5.89 14.48 0.51
N SER A 263 5.66 15.45 -0.40
CA SER A 263 4.37 16.12 -0.54
C SER A 263 3.26 15.16 -0.94
N PHE A 264 3.57 14.20 -1.83
CA PHE A 264 2.62 13.14 -2.22
C PHE A 264 2.33 12.21 -1.04
N GLU A 265 3.35 11.74 -0.33
CA GLU A 265 3.17 10.89 0.86
C GLU A 265 2.34 11.58 1.96
N LEU A 266 2.51 12.90 2.12
CA LEU A 266 1.68 13.72 3.00
C LEU A 266 0.22 13.72 2.54
N ALA A 267 -0.05 13.91 1.24
CA ALA A 267 -1.41 13.88 0.70
C ALA A 267 -2.11 12.52 0.91
N VAL A 268 -1.40 11.41 0.66
CA VAL A 268 -1.94 10.06 0.91
C VAL A 268 -2.24 9.86 2.40
N SER A 269 -1.37 10.34 3.28
CA SER A 269 -1.55 10.28 4.74
C SER A 269 -2.74 11.11 5.23
N ILE A 270 -2.96 12.30 4.64
CA ILE A 270 -4.15 13.11 4.89
C ILE A 270 -5.41 12.38 4.42
N ALA A 271 -5.42 11.83 3.21
CA ALA A 271 -6.56 11.11 2.65
C ALA A 271 -6.96 9.91 3.54
N ALA A 272 -5.98 9.12 3.96
CA ALA A 272 -6.22 7.99 4.86
C ALA A 272 -6.70 8.43 6.25
N SER A 273 -6.19 9.55 6.78
CA SER A 273 -6.65 10.13 8.05
C SER A 273 -8.11 10.59 7.98
N LEU A 274 -8.49 11.29 6.91
CA LEU A 274 -9.88 11.72 6.65
C LEU A 274 -10.82 10.53 6.45
N MET A 275 -10.37 9.50 5.73
CA MET A 275 -11.12 8.26 5.54
C MET A 275 -11.41 7.59 6.89
N ARG A 276 -10.39 7.47 7.75
CA ARG A 276 -10.54 6.91 9.10
C ARG A 276 -11.49 7.74 9.96
N TYR A 277 -11.40 9.06 9.88
CA TYR A 277 -12.35 9.98 10.54
C TYR A 277 -13.79 9.73 10.08
N ALA A 278 -14.02 9.69 8.77
CA ALA A 278 -15.34 9.51 8.21
C ALA A 278 -15.96 8.16 8.60
N ARG A 279 -15.17 7.08 8.63
CA ARG A 279 -15.59 5.76 9.13
C ARG A 279 -15.96 5.79 10.60
N ARG A 280 -15.12 6.40 11.46
CA ARG A 280 -15.39 6.55 12.90
C ARG A 280 -16.69 7.31 13.14
N MET A 281 -16.96 8.34 12.36
CA MET A 281 -18.18 9.14 12.40
C MET A 281 -19.37 8.50 11.66
N LYS A 282 -19.22 7.27 11.14
CA LYS A 282 -20.24 6.54 10.36
C LYS A 282 -20.81 7.33 9.16
N ARG A 283 -20.06 8.30 8.64
CA ARG A 283 -20.45 9.10 7.47
C ARG A 283 -20.35 8.25 6.20
N ARG A 284 -21.24 8.50 5.24
CA ARG A 284 -21.12 7.92 3.89
C ARG A 284 -19.96 8.63 3.19
N VAL A 285 -18.87 7.89 2.93
CA VAL A 285 -17.65 8.46 2.35
C VAL A 285 -17.19 7.64 1.17
N VAL A 286 -16.83 8.31 0.07
CA VAL A 286 -16.17 7.71 -1.08
C VAL A 286 -14.75 8.25 -1.17
N ILE A 287 -13.82 7.45 -1.67
CA ILE A 287 -12.45 7.90 -1.93
C ILE A 287 -12.14 7.73 -3.42
N ALA A 288 -11.64 8.80 -4.04
CA ALA A 288 -11.31 8.84 -5.45
C ALA A 288 -9.84 9.21 -5.63
N GLY A 289 -9.12 8.46 -6.46
CA GLY A 289 -7.86 8.92 -7.06
C GLY A 289 -8.15 9.57 -8.40
N VAL A 290 -7.69 10.80 -8.59
CA VAL A 290 -7.83 11.54 -9.86
C VAL A 290 -6.45 11.71 -10.48
N GLY A 291 -6.23 11.10 -11.64
CA GLY A 291 -5.01 11.27 -12.44
C GLY A 291 -5.35 11.04 -13.90
N ASP A 292 -4.64 10.11 -14.55
CA ASP A 292 -4.98 9.64 -15.90
C ASP A 292 -6.42 9.07 -15.97
N GLU A 293 -6.79 8.29 -14.96
CA GLU A 293 -8.15 7.76 -14.80
C GLU A 293 -8.74 8.11 -13.43
N LEU A 294 -10.08 8.13 -13.36
CA LEU A 294 -10.81 8.20 -12.09
C LEU A 294 -10.88 6.82 -11.45
N LYS A 295 -10.11 6.60 -10.38
CA LYS A 295 -10.21 5.38 -9.56
C LYS A 295 -11.06 5.64 -8.32
N LEU A 296 -12.31 5.19 -8.34
CA LEU A 296 -13.26 5.39 -7.25
C LEU A 296 -13.44 4.13 -6.40
N TRP A 297 -13.46 4.30 -5.08
CA TRP A 297 -13.89 3.30 -4.12
C TRP A 297 -15.21 3.71 -3.48
N SER A 298 -16.20 2.81 -3.55
CA SER A 298 -17.55 3.04 -3.05
C SER A 298 -17.60 3.21 -1.54
N ALA A 299 -18.71 3.75 -1.04
CA ALA A 299 -18.90 3.94 0.38
C ALA A 299 -18.90 2.64 1.19
N GLU A 300 -19.30 1.54 0.57
CA GLU A 300 -19.24 0.20 1.16
C GLU A 300 -17.80 -0.31 1.26
N ALA A 301 -17.01 -0.14 0.19
CA ALA A 301 -15.60 -0.53 0.18
C ALA A 301 -14.79 0.19 1.27
N VAL A 302 -15.08 1.48 1.48
CA VAL A 302 -14.47 2.27 2.57
C VAL A 302 -14.97 1.83 3.94
N ARG A 303 -16.28 1.61 4.12
CA ARG A 303 -16.86 1.17 5.40
C ARG A 303 -16.22 -0.14 5.88
N HIS A 304 -16.14 -1.12 5.00
CA HIS A 304 -15.60 -2.46 5.28
C HIS A 304 -14.07 -2.54 5.21
N GLU A 305 -13.39 -1.49 4.74
CA GLU A 305 -11.93 -1.46 4.59
C GLU A 305 -11.41 -2.69 3.84
N THR A 306 -11.97 -2.89 2.64
CA THR A 306 -11.65 -4.03 1.79
C THR A 306 -10.15 -4.16 1.54
N THR A 307 -9.67 -5.39 1.33
CA THR A 307 -8.26 -5.65 1.02
C THR A 307 -7.79 -4.82 -0.18
N GLY A 308 -8.60 -4.73 -1.24
CA GLY A 308 -8.27 -3.92 -2.41
C GLY A 308 -8.06 -2.42 -2.11
N LEU A 309 -8.82 -1.84 -1.17
CA LEU A 309 -8.62 -0.45 -0.76
C LEU A 309 -7.30 -0.28 0.01
N ARG A 310 -6.95 -1.23 0.89
CA ARG A 310 -5.67 -1.24 1.62
C ARG A 310 -4.49 -1.37 0.67
N GLU A 311 -4.58 -2.30 -0.27
CA GLU A 311 -3.61 -2.49 -1.34
C GLU A 311 -3.42 -1.19 -2.12
N TRP A 312 -4.51 -0.56 -2.57
CA TRP A 312 -4.44 0.70 -3.30
C TRP A 312 -3.81 1.83 -2.48
N LEU A 313 -4.21 2.03 -1.22
CA LEU A 313 -3.58 3.05 -0.37
C LEU A 313 -2.08 2.80 -0.17
N SER A 314 -1.66 1.55 -0.08
CA SER A 314 -0.25 1.19 0.06
C SER A 314 0.55 1.31 -1.24
N SER A 315 -0.07 1.06 -2.39
CA SER A 315 0.63 0.94 -3.68
C SER A 315 0.48 2.15 -4.60
N VAL A 316 -0.43 3.09 -4.28
CA VAL A 316 -0.69 4.25 -5.13
C VAL A 316 0.58 5.10 -5.30
N GLN A 317 0.86 5.52 -6.54
CA GLN A 317 1.99 6.39 -6.91
C GLN A 317 1.46 7.52 -7.79
N PRO A 318 2.10 8.69 -7.79
CA PRO A 318 1.74 9.74 -8.72
C PRO A 318 2.08 9.28 -10.14
N ALA A 319 1.15 9.51 -11.07
CA ALA A 319 1.33 9.21 -12.49
C ALA A 319 1.73 10.49 -13.24
N ALA A 320 2.66 10.35 -14.19
CA ALA A 320 2.90 11.38 -15.17
C ALA A 320 1.66 11.44 -16.08
N LEU A 321 1.07 12.63 -16.20
CA LEU A 321 -0.05 12.83 -17.13
C LEU A 321 0.46 12.61 -18.57
N PRO A 322 -0.26 11.87 -19.42
CA PRO A 322 0.11 11.67 -20.82
C PRO A 322 0.27 13.01 -21.54
N ALA A 323 1.33 13.15 -22.34
CA ALA A 323 1.61 14.38 -23.10
C ALA A 323 0.60 14.64 -24.25
N SER A 324 -0.32 13.71 -24.52
CA SER A 324 -1.19 13.73 -25.70
C SER A 324 -2.63 14.13 -25.39
N GLY A 325 -3.02 15.33 -25.82
CA GLY A 325 -4.23 15.69 -26.58
C GLY A 325 -5.65 15.32 -26.12
N GLU A 326 -5.85 14.42 -25.17
CA GLU A 326 -7.17 14.20 -24.56
C GLU A 326 -7.32 15.11 -23.34
N ASP A 327 -8.49 15.75 -23.20
CA ASP A 327 -8.87 16.49 -22.01
C ASP A 327 -9.09 15.49 -20.86
N HIS A 328 -8.00 15.01 -20.25
CA HIS A 328 -8.03 14.07 -19.11
C HIS A 328 -8.96 14.59 -17.99
N GLU A 329 -8.98 15.93 -17.80
CA GLU A 329 -9.93 16.58 -16.91
C GLU A 329 -11.39 16.33 -17.28
N ALA A 330 -11.74 16.52 -18.56
CA ALA A 330 -13.09 16.24 -19.04
C ALA A 330 -13.41 14.74 -18.92
N ALA A 331 -12.43 13.85 -19.09
CA ALA A 331 -12.62 12.42 -18.96
C ALA A 331 -12.99 12.02 -17.53
N TRP A 332 -12.21 12.42 -16.52
CA TRP A 332 -12.53 12.08 -15.13
C TRP A 332 -13.78 12.80 -14.63
N LEU A 333 -14.05 14.05 -15.06
CA LEU A 333 -15.30 14.76 -14.74
C LEU A 333 -16.53 14.07 -15.33
N ARG A 334 -16.44 13.56 -16.56
CA ARG A 334 -17.51 12.75 -17.16
C ARG A 334 -17.73 11.45 -16.38
N ALA A 335 -16.65 10.79 -15.96
CA ALA A 335 -16.73 9.59 -15.12
C ALA A 335 -17.37 9.90 -13.76
N TRP A 336 -17.01 11.03 -13.15
CA TRP A 336 -17.56 11.54 -11.90
C TRP A 336 -19.08 11.73 -12.00
N GLN A 337 -19.55 12.44 -13.03
CA GLN A 337 -20.98 12.69 -13.24
C GLN A 337 -21.80 11.43 -13.54
N LYS A 338 -21.20 10.47 -14.25
CA LYS A 338 -21.87 9.20 -14.58
C LYS A 338 -22.10 8.35 -13.34
N HIS A 339 -21.22 8.43 -12.34
CA HIS A 339 -21.24 7.55 -11.17
C HIS A 339 -22.48 7.76 -10.28
N PRO A 340 -23.29 6.73 -10.00
CA PRO A 340 -24.56 6.87 -9.28
C PRO A 340 -24.44 7.50 -7.89
N GLU A 341 -23.35 7.19 -7.17
CA GLU A 341 -23.11 7.71 -5.83
C GLU A 341 -22.82 9.22 -5.81
N LEU A 342 -22.29 9.78 -6.90
CA LEU A 342 -21.78 11.16 -6.94
C LEU A 342 -22.79 12.17 -7.51
N ARG A 343 -23.94 11.71 -8.02
CA ARG A 343 -24.92 12.58 -8.70
C ARG A 343 -25.59 13.62 -7.81
N ARG A 344 -25.72 13.33 -6.51
CA ARG A 344 -26.52 14.12 -5.58
C ARG A 344 -25.80 15.34 -4.99
N GLY A 345 -24.55 15.57 -5.40
CA GLY A 345 -23.69 16.56 -4.75
C GLY A 345 -23.33 16.13 -3.33
N GLY A 346 -22.60 16.97 -2.62
CA GLY A 346 -22.12 16.64 -1.30
C GLY A 346 -20.97 17.53 -0.87
N THR A 347 -20.21 17.05 0.12
CA THR A 347 -19.00 17.72 0.55
C THR A 347 -17.78 17.01 -0.03
N ILE A 348 -16.83 17.76 -0.57
CA ILE A 348 -15.59 17.25 -1.13
C ILE A 348 -14.38 17.74 -0.33
N ALA A 349 -13.46 16.84 -0.04
CA ALA A 349 -12.08 17.18 0.34
C ALA A 349 -11.17 16.85 -0.83
N TRP A 350 -10.74 17.88 -1.55
CA TRP A 350 -9.76 17.75 -2.59
C TRP A 350 -8.36 17.88 -1.99
N ILE A 351 -7.49 16.90 -2.21
CA ILE A 351 -6.15 16.85 -1.65
C ILE A 351 -5.15 16.83 -2.80
N SER A 352 -4.32 17.87 -2.87
CA SER A 352 -3.31 18.05 -3.93
C SER A 352 -2.07 18.74 -3.33
N GLY A 353 -0.91 18.64 -4.00
CA GLY A 353 0.30 19.34 -3.57
C GLY A 353 0.26 20.85 -3.84
N SER A 354 -0.41 21.27 -4.90
CA SER A 354 -0.58 22.66 -5.31
C SER A 354 -1.91 22.83 -6.05
N LEU A 355 -2.45 24.05 -6.09
CA LEU A 355 -3.66 24.35 -6.86
C LEU A 355 -3.27 24.75 -8.29
N THR A 356 -3.53 23.87 -9.25
CA THR A 356 -3.36 24.19 -10.68
C THR A 356 -4.57 24.95 -11.22
N ILE A 357 -4.40 25.61 -12.38
CA ILE A 357 -5.50 26.34 -13.05
C ILE A 357 -6.63 25.38 -13.45
N GLU A 358 -6.23 24.21 -13.95
CA GLU A 358 -7.10 23.07 -14.29
C GLU A 358 -7.95 22.63 -13.09
N GLN A 359 -7.31 22.35 -11.94
CA GLN A 359 -8.01 21.99 -10.72
C GLN A 359 -9.00 23.07 -10.27
N GLU A 360 -8.67 24.35 -10.42
CA GLU A 360 -9.60 25.43 -10.10
C GLU A 360 -10.85 25.42 -11.00
N GLN A 361 -10.68 25.19 -12.31
CA GLN A 361 -11.81 25.06 -13.24
C GLN A 361 -12.68 23.86 -12.88
N SER A 362 -12.05 22.74 -12.53
CA SER A 362 -12.71 21.54 -12.04
C SER A 362 -13.51 21.78 -10.76
N LEU A 363 -12.96 22.49 -9.78
CA LEU A 363 -13.67 22.86 -8.54
C LEU A 363 -14.83 23.82 -8.80
N SER A 364 -14.66 24.78 -9.72
CA SER A 364 -15.73 25.67 -10.18
C SER A 364 -16.89 24.89 -10.84
N HIS A 365 -16.55 23.90 -11.66
CA HIS A 365 -17.55 23.04 -12.29
C HIS A 365 -18.28 22.15 -11.27
N LEU A 366 -17.54 21.57 -10.30
CA LEU A 366 -18.12 20.81 -9.20
C LEU A 366 -19.01 21.67 -8.29
N SER A 367 -18.65 22.93 -8.06
CA SER A 367 -19.49 23.90 -7.34
C SER A 367 -20.87 24.06 -7.98
N LYS A 368 -20.92 24.17 -9.32
CA LYS A 368 -22.18 24.23 -10.08
C LYS A 368 -23.01 22.94 -9.95
N LEU A 369 -22.37 21.82 -9.64
CA LEU A 369 -23.00 20.51 -9.37
C LEU A 369 -23.33 20.30 -7.89
N ASN A 370 -23.44 21.38 -7.10
CA ASN A 370 -23.80 21.36 -5.68
C ASN A 370 -22.76 20.63 -4.80
N TRP A 371 -21.49 20.63 -5.22
CA TRP A 371 -20.36 20.22 -4.38
C TRP A 371 -19.72 21.43 -3.72
N ASN A 372 -19.50 21.33 -2.41
CA ASN A 372 -18.77 22.32 -1.63
C ASN A 372 -17.72 21.63 -0.76
N GLY A 373 -16.83 22.37 -0.12
CA GLY A 373 -15.97 21.76 0.89
C GLY A 373 -14.62 22.40 1.06
N SER A 374 -13.57 21.59 0.98
CA SER A 374 -12.22 22.02 1.32
C SER A 374 -11.20 21.54 0.29
N PHE A 375 -10.32 22.45 -0.10
CA PHE A 375 -9.10 22.13 -0.83
C PHE A 375 -7.95 22.08 0.17
N ILE A 376 -7.37 20.91 0.36
CA ILE A 376 -6.28 20.65 1.30
C ILE A 376 -4.98 20.58 0.50
N ALA A 377 -4.14 21.59 0.66
CA ALA A 377 -2.85 21.66 0.00
C ALA A 377 -1.77 20.97 0.85
N ALA A 378 -1.22 19.87 0.34
CA ALA A 378 -0.21 19.04 1.00
C ALA A 378 1.19 19.35 0.46
N SER A 379 1.81 20.41 0.97
CA SER A 379 3.14 20.85 0.52
C SER A 379 3.85 21.66 1.59
N GLN A 380 5.18 21.58 1.64
CA GLN A 380 6.03 22.32 2.59
C GLN A 380 5.90 23.84 2.49
N HIS A 381 5.43 24.35 1.34
CA HIS A 381 5.23 25.79 1.11
C HIS A 381 3.76 26.17 0.92
N ALA A 382 2.82 25.30 1.33
CA ALA A 382 1.39 25.50 1.13
C ALA A 382 0.85 26.78 1.80
N SER A 383 1.48 27.28 2.87
CA SER A 383 1.03 28.48 3.59
C SER A 383 1.38 29.80 2.91
N GLN A 384 2.37 29.85 2.00
CA GLN A 384 2.86 31.12 1.41
C GLN A 384 1.76 31.86 0.64
N ASP A 385 0.97 31.13 -0.15
CA ASP A 385 -0.11 31.69 -0.98
C ASP A 385 -1.51 31.57 -0.36
N ALA A 386 -1.61 31.15 0.91
CA ALA A 386 -2.87 30.75 1.52
C ALA A 386 -3.95 31.84 1.52
N ARG A 387 -3.58 33.11 1.71
CA ARG A 387 -4.53 34.25 1.67
C ARG A 387 -5.10 34.49 0.28
N ARG A 388 -4.23 34.44 -0.74
CA ARG A 388 -4.64 34.65 -2.13
C ARG A 388 -5.55 33.50 -2.56
N LEU A 389 -5.16 32.25 -2.29
CA LEU A 389 -5.92 31.07 -2.69
C LEU A 389 -7.23 30.93 -1.92
N SER A 390 -7.27 31.27 -0.63
CA SER A 390 -8.53 31.24 0.15
C SER A 390 -9.57 32.23 -0.39
N SER A 391 -9.15 33.44 -0.76
CA SER A 391 -10.05 34.44 -1.39
C SER A 391 -10.52 34.04 -2.79
N LYS A 392 -9.73 33.23 -3.50
CA LYS A 392 -10.07 32.71 -4.83
C LYS A 392 -11.10 31.59 -4.73
N LEU A 393 -10.85 30.62 -3.84
CA LEU A 393 -11.67 29.43 -3.65
C LEU A 393 -12.98 29.70 -2.90
N SER A 394 -13.02 30.73 -2.05
CA SER A 394 -14.26 31.13 -1.38
C SER A 394 -15.37 31.56 -2.36
N ARG A 395 -15.01 31.98 -3.57
CA ARG A 395 -15.96 32.30 -4.66
C ARG A 395 -16.75 31.09 -5.14
N TYR A 396 -16.26 29.88 -4.86
CA TYR A 396 -16.84 28.61 -5.29
C TYR A 396 -17.36 27.77 -4.11
N ASP A 397 -17.50 28.34 -2.91
CA ASP A 397 -17.84 27.64 -1.66
C ASP A 397 -16.79 26.61 -1.19
N TYR A 398 -15.51 26.86 -1.50
CA TYR A 398 -14.38 26.04 -1.04
C TYR A 398 -13.50 26.78 -0.02
N CYS A 399 -13.06 26.04 1.01
CA CYS A 399 -12.08 26.52 1.96
C CYS A 399 -10.69 25.98 1.63
N TYR A 400 -9.68 26.85 1.55
CA TYR A 400 -8.29 26.45 1.38
C TYR A 400 -7.65 26.12 2.73
N ILE A 401 -7.09 24.92 2.88
CA ILE A 401 -6.46 24.44 4.11
C ILE A 401 -5.01 24.02 3.78
N PRO A 402 -4.00 24.84 4.11
CA PRO A 402 -2.61 24.46 3.90
C PRO A 402 -2.13 23.52 5.00
N ILE A 403 -1.52 22.40 4.60
CA ILE A 403 -0.92 21.40 5.50
C ILE A 403 0.53 21.18 5.05
N GLU A 404 1.48 21.56 5.91
CA GLU A 404 2.92 21.39 5.64
C GLU A 404 3.46 20.11 6.28
N ARG A 405 2.84 19.70 7.39
CA ARG A 405 3.19 18.51 8.16
C ARG A 405 1.92 17.82 8.63
N LEU A 406 1.97 16.50 8.76
CA LEU A 406 0.79 15.69 9.07
C LEU A 406 0.21 16.01 10.46
N ASP A 407 1.05 16.37 11.43
CA ASP A 407 0.67 16.71 12.82
C ASP A 407 -0.23 17.94 12.92
N GLN A 408 -0.16 18.87 11.98
CA GLN A 408 -1.01 20.07 11.93
C GLN A 408 -2.44 19.78 11.48
N LEU A 409 -2.70 18.57 10.92
CA LEU A 409 -3.97 18.23 10.31
C LEU A 409 -5.17 18.37 11.26
N PRO A 410 -5.15 17.86 12.50
CA PRO A 410 -6.28 18.01 13.43
C PRO A 410 -6.55 19.48 13.76
N GLU A 411 -5.51 20.26 14.11
CA GLU A 411 -5.65 21.67 14.49
C GLU A 411 -6.28 22.51 13.38
N ARG A 412 -5.83 22.31 12.14
CA ARG A 412 -6.32 23.04 10.95
C ARG A 412 -7.76 22.67 10.57
N LEU A 413 -8.16 21.40 10.71
CA LEU A 413 -9.52 20.96 10.38
C LEU A 413 -10.54 21.25 11.49
N GLU A 414 -10.07 21.25 12.73
CA GLU A 414 -10.86 21.58 13.91
C GLU A 414 -11.00 23.09 14.11
N GLY A 415 -10.31 23.91 13.31
CA GLY A 415 -10.34 25.37 13.38
C GLY A 415 -9.95 25.89 14.76
N ASN A 416 -9.01 25.21 15.41
CA ASN A 416 -8.30 25.69 16.59
C ASN A 416 -7.01 26.35 16.09
N THR A 417 -7.14 27.49 15.43
CA THR A 417 -5.98 28.36 15.21
C THR A 417 -6.02 29.40 16.31
N ALA A 418 -5.03 29.31 17.22
CA ALA A 418 -4.66 30.38 18.14
C ALA A 418 -4.23 31.64 17.38
#